data_AF-A0A1G6HI29-F1
#
_entry.id   AF-A0A1G6HI29-F1
#
_cell.length_a   1.000
_cell.length_b   1.000
_cell.length_c   1.000
_cell.angle_alpha   90.00
_cell.angle_beta   90.00
_cell.angle_gamma   90.00
#
_symmetry.space_group_name_H-M   'P 1'
#
loop_
_entity.id
_entity.type
_entity.pdbx_description
1 polymer ?
#
loop_
_entity_poly.entity_id
_entity_poly.type
_entity_poly.pdbx_seq_one_letter_code
_entity_poly.pdbx_strand_id
1 'polypeptide(L)'
;MNIGQNKVVSLSYELTVNGEVIQTVDNTNPMTFMVGRGYLLPKFEENITNLKVGDTFDFAISSEEAYGERNEDYTVELPKDAFMVEGEFDSEFIFPGNVIPMVDAEGNHLEGTVLRVEEAIVAVDFNHPLAGKGLAFKGEIVDVREATADELEHGHIHGDDHSSCGCDDEGCEGGGCGDKAEKEMGGCGCGCGCN
;
A
#
# COMPACT_ATOMS: atom_id res chain seq x y z
N MET A 1 -29.27 0.69 -2.75
CA MET A 1 -28.88 -0.03 -1.52
C MET A 1 -27.91 0.88 -0.78
N ASN A 2 -28.02 1.06 0.54
CA ASN A 2 -27.06 1.91 1.26
C ASN A 2 -25.78 1.12 1.53
N ILE A 3 -24.65 1.82 1.50
CA ILE A 3 -23.35 1.29 1.92
C ILE A 3 -23.41 1.03 3.44
N GLY A 4 -22.80 -0.06 3.90
CA GLY A 4 -22.84 -0.47 5.31
C GLY A 4 -21.78 -1.53 5.60
N GLN A 5 -21.62 -1.92 6.87
CA GLN A 5 -20.59 -2.90 7.27
C GLN A 5 -20.71 -4.23 6.51
N ASN A 6 -19.56 -4.84 6.21
CA ASN A 6 -19.45 -6.11 5.48
C ASN A 6 -20.00 -6.07 4.04
N LYS A 7 -20.05 -4.87 3.44
CA LYS A 7 -20.36 -4.70 2.02
C LYS A 7 -19.10 -4.42 1.24
N VAL A 8 -19.08 -4.93 0.03
CA VAL A 8 -18.04 -4.65 -0.97
C VAL A 8 -18.54 -3.49 -1.81
N VAL A 9 -17.76 -2.43 -1.84
CA VAL A 9 -18.07 -1.20 -2.59
C VAL A 9 -16.99 -0.98 -3.62
N SER A 10 -17.42 -0.78 -4.86
CA SER A 10 -16.57 -0.35 -5.96
C SER A 10 -16.85 1.12 -6.23
N LEU A 11 -15.81 1.95 -6.20
CA LEU A 11 -15.93 3.38 -6.48
C LEU A 11 -14.74 3.90 -7.29
N SER A 12 -15.02 4.92 -8.08
CA SER A 12 -14.02 5.72 -8.77
C SER A 12 -13.83 7.02 -8.00
N TYR A 13 -12.59 7.49 -7.92
CA TYR A 13 -12.28 8.74 -7.21
C TYR A 13 -11.02 9.40 -7.74
N GLU A 14 -10.98 10.71 -7.61
CA GLU A 14 -9.82 11.55 -7.80
C GLU A 14 -9.39 12.09 -6.44
N LEU A 15 -8.12 11.85 -6.10
CA LEU A 15 -7.47 12.35 -4.91
C LEU A 15 -6.63 13.57 -5.27
N THR A 16 -7.10 14.72 -4.80
CA THR A 16 -6.41 16.00 -4.93
C THR A 16 -5.76 16.37 -3.61
N VAL A 17 -4.49 16.74 -3.65
CA VAL A 17 -3.70 17.16 -2.48
C VAL A 17 -3.04 18.50 -2.78
N ASN A 18 -3.33 19.51 -1.95
CA ASN A 18 -2.89 20.90 -2.17
C ASN A 18 -3.23 21.47 -3.57
N GLY A 19 -4.32 21.02 -4.17
CA GLY A 19 -4.77 21.45 -5.51
C GLY A 19 -4.12 20.71 -6.68
N GLU A 20 -3.27 19.71 -6.41
CA GLU A 20 -2.70 18.82 -7.41
C GLU A 20 -3.32 17.42 -7.32
N VAL A 21 -3.73 16.87 -8.46
CA VAL A 21 -4.25 15.49 -8.52
C VAL A 21 -3.07 14.54 -8.43
N ILE A 22 -2.99 13.78 -7.35
CA ILE A 22 -1.89 12.82 -7.11
C ILE A 22 -2.28 11.40 -7.48
N GLN A 23 -3.58 11.10 -7.48
CA GLN A 23 -4.10 9.78 -7.80
C GLN A 23 -5.50 9.90 -8.40
N THR A 24 -5.74 9.17 -9.47
CA THR A 24 -7.05 9.07 -10.12
C THR A 24 -7.38 7.60 -10.32
N VAL A 25 -8.58 7.22 -9.91
CA VAL A 25 -9.15 5.90 -10.07
C VAL A 25 -10.38 6.07 -10.94
N ASP A 26 -10.28 5.64 -12.19
CA ASP A 26 -11.37 5.72 -13.16
C ASP A 26 -12.41 4.60 -12.99
N ASN A 27 -13.58 4.80 -13.59
CA ASN A 27 -14.65 3.79 -13.68
C ASN A 27 -14.22 2.49 -14.39
N THR A 28 -13.15 2.51 -15.18
CA THR A 28 -12.62 1.32 -15.87
C THR A 28 -11.95 0.34 -14.90
N ASN A 29 -11.33 0.86 -13.83
CA ASN A 29 -10.68 0.06 -12.79
C ASN A 29 -11.11 0.61 -11.42
N PRO A 30 -12.38 0.43 -11.03
CA PRO A 30 -12.89 1.01 -9.81
C PRO A 30 -12.21 0.37 -8.60
N MET A 31 -11.81 1.20 -7.63
CA MET A 31 -11.23 0.70 -6.39
C MET A 31 -12.33 -0.02 -5.62
N THR A 32 -12.10 -1.31 -5.37
CA THR A 32 -13.04 -2.16 -4.67
C THR A 32 -12.50 -2.49 -3.29
N PHE A 33 -13.26 -2.18 -2.24
CA PHE A 33 -12.88 -2.41 -0.84
C PHE A 33 -14.09 -2.84 0.00
N MET A 34 -13.81 -3.45 1.15
CA MET A 34 -14.83 -3.90 2.10
C MET A 34 -14.97 -2.90 3.24
N VAL A 35 -16.20 -2.44 3.47
CA VAL A 35 -16.51 -1.45 4.50
C VAL A 35 -16.50 -2.09 5.89
N GLY A 36 -15.85 -1.42 6.85
CA GLY A 36 -15.75 -1.83 8.25
C GLY A 36 -14.57 -2.75 8.57
N ARG A 37 -13.61 -2.89 7.66
CA ARG A 37 -12.39 -3.70 7.83
C ARG A 37 -11.12 -2.88 8.06
N GLY A 38 -11.23 -1.54 8.12
CA GLY A 38 -10.09 -0.65 8.32
C GLY A 38 -9.17 -0.52 7.11
N TYR A 39 -9.64 -0.89 5.91
CA TYR A 39 -8.90 -0.70 4.66
C TYR A 39 -8.85 0.77 4.22
N LEU A 40 -9.82 1.58 4.65
CA LEU A 40 -9.89 3.00 4.34
C LEU A 40 -9.92 3.84 5.61
N LEU A 41 -9.70 5.14 5.40
CA LEU A 41 -9.80 6.16 6.44
C LEU A 41 -11.21 6.13 7.06
N PRO A 42 -11.37 6.11 8.39
CA PRO A 42 -12.68 6.07 9.04
C PRO A 42 -13.60 7.19 8.54
N LYS A 43 -13.05 8.39 8.36
CA LYS A 43 -13.79 9.54 7.81
C LYS A 43 -14.23 9.35 6.38
N PHE A 44 -13.43 8.67 5.57
CA PHE A 44 -13.83 8.34 4.20
C PHE A 44 -15.03 7.39 4.23
N GLU A 45 -14.95 6.32 5.04
CA GLU A 45 -16.05 5.36 5.21
C GLU A 45 -17.34 6.02 5.72
N GLU A 46 -17.24 6.92 6.71
CA GLU A 46 -18.39 7.67 7.23
C GLU A 46 -19.08 8.53 6.16
N ASN A 47 -18.30 9.21 5.31
CA ASN A 47 -18.85 10.07 4.26
C ASN A 47 -19.55 9.26 3.16
N ILE A 48 -19.05 8.06 2.82
CA ILE A 48 -19.65 7.22 1.78
C ILE A 48 -20.80 6.34 2.29
N THR A 49 -20.91 6.10 3.61
CA THR A 49 -21.90 5.15 4.18
C THR A 49 -23.35 5.50 3.81
N ASN A 50 -23.66 6.78 3.59
CA ASN A 50 -25.01 7.22 3.25
C ASN A 50 -25.30 7.28 1.74
N LEU A 51 -24.31 6.97 0.91
CA LEU A 51 -24.42 7.02 -0.55
C LEU A 51 -24.97 5.71 -1.12
N LYS A 52 -25.47 5.79 -2.35
CA LYS A 52 -25.97 4.66 -3.13
C LYS A 52 -25.17 4.55 -4.43
N VAL A 53 -25.30 3.41 -5.09
CA VAL A 53 -24.79 3.21 -6.46
C VAL A 53 -25.27 4.33 -7.38
N GLY A 54 -24.33 4.97 -8.07
CA GLY A 54 -24.53 6.12 -8.95
C GLY A 54 -24.52 7.49 -8.26
N ASP A 55 -24.42 7.56 -6.92
CA ASP A 55 -24.23 8.83 -6.23
C ASP A 55 -22.77 9.30 -6.34
N THR A 56 -22.61 10.61 -6.54
CA THR A 56 -21.31 11.29 -6.51
C THR A 56 -21.03 11.86 -5.13
N PHE A 57 -19.75 11.96 -4.78
CA PHE A 57 -19.30 12.58 -3.56
C PHE A 57 -18.13 13.53 -3.81
N ASP A 58 -18.07 14.56 -2.98
CA ASP A 58 -17.03 15.58 -2.95
C ASP A 58 -16.85 15.95 -1.47
N PHE A 59 -15.74 15.51 -0.88
CA PHE A 59 -15.41 15.84 0.49
C PHE A 59 -13.90 15.92 0.68
N ALA A 60 -13.48 16.74 1.64
CA ALA A 60 -12.09 16.86 2.04
C ALA A 60 -11.90 16.28 3.44
N ILE A 61 -10.82 15.53 3.64
CA ILE A 61 -10.36 15.02 4.91
C ILE A 61 -9.10 15.79 5.30
N SER A 62 -9.12 16.40 6.49
CA SER A 62 -7.95 17.07 7.06
C SER A 62 -6.80 16.09 7.25
N SER A 63 -5.55 16.56 7.25
CA SER A 63 -4.38 15.72 7.46
C SER A 63 -4.49 14.86 8.72
N GLU A 64 -4.92 15.46 9.84
CA GLU A 64 -5.14 14.78 11.14
C GLU A 64 -6.06 13.56 11.05
N GLU A 65 -7.08 13.62 10.20
CA GLU A 65 -8.08 12.55 10.06
C GLU A 65 -7.79 11.60 8.87
N ALA A 66 -6.81 11.95 8.05
CA ALA A 66 -6.32 11.13 6.95
C ALA A 66 -5.10 10.32 7.41
N TYR A 67 -3.90 10.73 6.98
CA TYR A 67 -2.64 10.07 7.34
C TYR A 67 -1.98 10.65 8.59
N GLY A 68 -2.68 11.51 9.32
CA GLY A 68 -2.14 12.29 10.43
C GLY A 68 -1.37 13.53 9.98
N GLU A 69 -0.96 14.34 10.95
CA GLU A 69 0.07 15.34 10.73
C GLU A 69 1.44 14.68 10.59
N ARG A 70 2.35 15.37 9.92
CA ARG A 70 3.75 14.97 9.90
C ARG A 70 4.24 14.99 11.34
N ASN A 71 4.63 13.82 11.88
CA ASN A 71 5.16 13.74 13.22
C ASN A 71 6.69 13.78 13.18
N GLU A 72 7.26 14.72 13.94
CA GLU A 72 8.71 14.80 14.12
C GLU A 72 9.25 13.56 14.85
N ASP A 73 8.44 12.85 15.65
CA ASP A 73 8.82 11.57 16.26
C ASP A 73 9.06 10.46 15.23
N TYR A 74 8.46 10.54 14.04
CA TYR A 74 8.75 9.62 12.92
C TYR A 74 9.96 10.09 12.08
N THR A 75 10.63 11.16 12.50
CA THR A 75 11.95 11.52 11.98
C THR A 75 13.01 10.91 12.87
N VAL A 76 13.71 9.90 12.36
CA VAL A 76 14.76 9.21 13.12
C VAL A 76 16.12 9.72 12.67
N GLU A 77 16.94 10.09 13.64
CA GLU A 77 18.34 10.42 13.43
C GLU A 77 19.17 9.14 13.58
N LEU A 78 19.63 8.62 12.45
CA LEU A 78 20.41 7.39 12.38
C LEU A 78 21.90 7.73 12.27
N PRO A 79 22.78 7.00 12.97
CA PRO A 79 24.22 7.20 12.84
C PRO A 79 24.65 6.93 11.40
N LYS A 80 25.54 7.76 10.87
CA LYS A 80 26.05 7.62 9.50
C LYS A 80 26.70 6.25 9.23
N ASP A 81 27.20 5.61 10.29
CA ASP A 81 27.75 4.25 10.29
C ASP A 81 26.75 3.20 9.79
N ALA A 82 25.45 3.38 10.06
CA ALA A 82 24.39 2.49 9.59
C ALA A 82 24.22 2.50 8.06
N PHE A 83 24.75 3.53 7.39
CA PHE A 83 24.69 3.73 5.95
C PHE A 83 26.05 3.59 5.27
N MET A 84 27.03 2.98 5.96
CA MET A 84 28.30 2.62 5.35
C MET A 84 28.17 1.26 4.68
N VAL A 85 28.35 1.24 3.36
CA VAL A 85 28.36 0.03 2.54
C VAL A 85 29.80 -0.22 2.11
N GLU A 86 30.33 -1.40 2.42
CA GLU A 86 31.72 -1.77 2.11
C GLU A 86 32.80 -0.81 2.69
N GLY A 87 32.48 -0.10 3.77
CA GLY A 87 33.40 0.84 4.42
C GLY A 87 33.43 2.24 3.79
N GLU A 88 32.61 2.49 2.77
CA GLU A 88 32.39 3.80 2.19
C GLU A 88 30.97 4.27 2.50
N PHE A 89 30.82 5.58 2.74
CA PHE A 89 29.49 6.15 2.93
C PHE A 89 28.77 6.14 1.60
N ASP A 90 27.56 5.59 1.58
CA ASP A 90 26.78 5.47 0.36
C ASP A 90 26.15 6.82 -0.04
N SER A 91 26.99 7.79 -0.43
CA SER A 91 26.55 9.11 -0.87
C SER A 91 25.79 9.10 -2.20
N GLU A 92 25.78 7.97 -2.90
CA GLU A 92 25.03 7.79 -4.14
C GLU A 92 23.53 7.59 -3.84
N PHE A 93 23.21 6.85 -2.77
CA PHE A 93 21.83 6.62 -2.34
C PHE A 93 21.41 7.49 -1.14
N ILE A 94 22.33 7.97 -0.31
CA ILE A 94 22.02 8.76 0.89
C ILE A 94 22.28 10.24 0.63
N PHE A 95 21.35 10.88 -0.07
CA PHE A 95 21.34 12.33 -0.30
C PHE A 95 19.99 12.93 0.10
N PRO A 96 19.97 14.20 0.56
CA PRO A 96 18.71 14.86 0.97
C PRO A 96 17.70 14.89 -0.18
N GLY A 97 16.50 14.42 0.10
CA GLY A 97 15.40 14.24 -0.85
C GLY A 97 15.30 12.85 -1.46
N ASN A 98 16.25 11.94 -1.22
CA ASN A 98 16.14 10.57 -1.69
C ASN A 98 15.25 9.72 -0.78
N VAL A 99 14.56 8.75 -1.37
CA VAL A 99 13.79 7.74 -0.64
C VAL A 99 14.61 6.46 -0.54
N ILE A 100 14.76 5.94 0.67
CA ILE A 100 15.55 4.76 0.99
C ILE A 100 14.67 3.69 1.64
N PRO A 101 14.74 2.43 1.16
CA PRO A 101 14.05 1.33 1.82
C PRO A 101 14.80 0.99 3.12
N MET A 102 14.06 0.87 4.22
CA MET A 102 14.56 0.56 5.54
C MET A 102 13.69 -0.52 6.19
N VAL A 103 14.19 -1.12 7.27
CA VAL A 103 13.47 -2.13 8.03
C VAL A 103 13.38 -1.67 9.47
N ASP A 104 12.17 -1.66 10.02
CA ASP A 104 11.94 -1.31 11.43
C ASP A 104 12.37 -2.45 12.37
N ALA A 105 12.41 -2.19 13.68
CA ALA A 105 12.67 -3.20 14.71
C ALA A 105 11.70 -4.39 14.66
N GLU A 106 10.50 -4.19 14.12
CA GLU A 106 9.49 -5.24 13.92
C GLU A 106 9.67 -6.05 12.62
N GLY A 107 10.67 -5.73 11.80
CA GLY A 107 10.93 -6.42 10.52
C GLY A 107 10.07 -5.94 9.35
N ASN A 108 9.31 -4.86 9.55
CA ASN A 108 8.50 -4.24 8.51
C ASN A 108 9.38 -3.41 7.57
N HIS A 109 9.21 -3.59 6.25
CA HIS A 109 9.85 -2.72 5.27
C HIS A 109 9.13 -1.38 5.22
N LEU A 110 9.88 -0.30 5.40
CA LEU A 110 9.43 1.08 5.38
C LEU A 110 10.22 1.84 4.32
N GLU A 111 9.61 2.89 3.77
CA GLU A 111 10.31 3.85 2.92
C GLU A 111 10.59 5.11 3.73
N GLY A 112 11.86 5.44 3.91
CA GLY A 112 12.30 6.64 4.61
C GLY A 112 12.81 7.68 3.63
N THR A 113 12.41 8.94 3.78
CA THR A 113 12.95 10.05 2.99
C THR A 113 14.10 10.73 3.74
N VAL A 114 15.28 10.79 3.14
CA VAL A 114 16.43 11.47 3.74
C VAL A 114 16.17 12.97 3.75
N LEU A 115 16.11 13.60 4.92
CA LEU A 115 15.91 15.05 5.04
C LEU A 115 17.23 15.80 4.97
N ARG A 116 18.21 15.30 5.72
CA ARG A 116 19.54 15.91 5.83
C ARG A 116 20.58 14.87 6.20
N VAL A 117 21.78 15.09 5.69
CA VAL A 117 22.97 14.30 5.99
C VAL A 117 23.95 15.23 6.70
N GLU A 118 24.27 14.95 7.96
CA GLU A 118 25.29 15.66 8.73
C GLU A 118 26.59 14.85 8.79
N GLU A 119 27.61 15.36 9.49
CA GLU A 119 28.92 14.69 9.57
C GLU A 119 28.86 13.32 10.27
N ALA A 120 28.03 13.19 11.31
CA ALA A 120 27.92 11.98 12.14
C ALA A 120 26.54 11.30 12.08
N ILE A 121 25.49 12.02 11.65
CA ILE A 121 24.10 11.56 11.68
C ILE A 121 23.39 11.82 10.35
N VAL A 122 22.39 11.01 10.05
CA VAL A 122 21.49 11.15 8.91
C VAL A 122 20.08 11.22 9.45
N ALA A 123 19.35 12.30 9.16
CA ALA A 123 17.95 12.43 9.54
C ALA A 123 17.07 11.85 8.43
N VAL A 124 16.30 10.82 8.78
CA VAL A 124 15.41 10.11 7.87
C VAL A 124 13.98 10.26 8.37
N ASP A 125 13.10 10.69 7.47
CA ASP A 125 11.67 10.87 7.72
C ASP A 125 10.90 9.65 7.25
N PHE A 126 10.23 8.97 8.18
CA PHE A 126 9.39 7.80 7.90
C PHE A 126 7.91 8.17 7.81
N ASN A 127 7.60 9.46 7.76
CA ASN A 127 6.23 9.89 7.57
C ASN A 127 5.72 9.47 6.20
N HIS A 128 4.43 9.10 6.13
CA HIS A 128 3.78 8.82 4.85
C HIS A 128 3.90 10.06 3.93
N PRO A 129 4.12 9.93 2.61
CA PRO A 129 4.28 11.07 1.71
C PRO A 129 3.07 12.04 1.66
N LEU A 130 1.92 11.57 2.16
CA LEU A 130 0.67 12.32 2.29
C LEU A 130 0.38 12.82 3.71
N ALA A 131 1.24 12.51 4.69
CA ALA A 131 1.12 13.02 6.05
C ALA A 131 1.28 14.55 6.08
N GLY A 132 0.47 15.22 6.91
CA GLY A 132 0.43 16.68 6.99
C GLY A 132 -0.25 17.37 5.81
N LYS A 133 -0.82 16.64 4.86
CA LYS A 133 -1.56 17.22 3.72
C LYS A 133 -3.05 16.86 3.80
N GLY A 134 -3.91 17.85 3.54
CA GLY A 134 -5.35 17.62 3.40
C GLY A 134 -5.64 16.88 2.10
N LEU A 135 -6.51 15.87 2.18
CA LEU A 135 -6.89 15.02 1.06
C LEU A 135 -8.29 15.41 0.59
N ALA A 136 -8.44 15.89 -0.64
CA ALA A 136 -9.74 16.12 -1.26
C ALA A 136 -10.09 14.93 -2.15
N PHE A 137 -11.21 14.28 -1.86
CA PHE A 137 -11.72 13.14 -2.61
C PHE A 137 -12.96 13.55 -3.37
N LYS A 138 -12.95 13.26 -4.67
CA LYS A 138 -14.10 13.49 -5.55
C LYS A 138 -14.33 12.27 -6.43
N GLY A 139 -15.52 11.71 -6.40
CA GLY A 139 -15.78 10.44 -7.07
C GLY A 139 -17.24 10.06 -7.19
N GLU A 140 -17.47 8.83 -7.61
CA GLU A 140 -18.79 8.22 -7.68
C GLU A 140 -18.77 6.75 -7.24
N ILE A 141 -19.89 6.30 -6.70
CA ILE A 141 -20.08 4.90 -6.33
C ILE A 141 -20.50 4.12 -7.58
N VAL A 142 -19.66 3.19 -8.02
CA VAL A 142 -19.87 2.39 -9.24
C VAL A 142 -20.72 1.17 -8.97
N ASP A 143 -20.43 0.44 -7.90
CA ASP A 143 -21.18 -0.76 -7.50
C ASP A 143 -21.16 -0.97 -5.98
N VAL A 144 -22.20 -1.61 -5.47
CA VAL A 144 -22.31 -2.00 -4.06
C VAL A 144 -22.95 -3.37 -4.00
N ARG A 145 -22.19 -4.35 -3.49
CA ARG A 145 -22.66 -5.71 -3.27
C ARG A 145 -22.38 -6.18 -1.85
N GLU A 146 -23.04 -7.26 -1.46
CA GLU A 146 -22.74 -7.92 -0.18
C GLU A 146 -21.45 -8.74 -0.31
N ALA A 147 -20.61 -8.71 0.74
CA ALA A 147 -19.43 -9.56 0.78
C ALA A 147 -19.85 -11.03 0.84
N THR A 148 -19.17 -11.88 0.04
CA THR A 148 -19.37 -13.33 0.14
C THR A 148 -18.71 -13.87 1.41
N ALA A 149 -19.16 -15.04 1.89
CA ALA A 149 -18.61 -15.68 3.09
C ALA A 149 -17.10 -15.96 2.92
N ASP A 150 -16.67 -16.37 1.73
CA ASP A 150 -15.26 -16.57 1.39
C ASP A 150 -14.42 -15.30 1.52
N GLU A 151 -14.91 -14.15 1.05
CA GLU A 151 -14.20 -12.86 1.16
C GLU A 151 -14.15 -12.35 2.61
N LEU A 152 -15.17 -12.69 3.39
CA LEU A 152 -15.20 -12.39 4.82
C LEU A 152 -14.14 -13.21 5.58
N GLU A 153 -13.93 -14.47 5.21
CA GLU A 153 -12.94 -15.36 5.84
C GLU A 153 -11.51 -15.05 5.38
N HIS A 154 -11.29 -14.73 4.11
CA HIS A 154 -9.96 -14.38 3.58
C HIS A 154 -9.56 -12.92 3.80
N GLY A 155 -10.52 -12.03 4.06
CA GLY A 155 -10.26 -10.61 4.30
C GLY A 155 -9.89 -9.79 3.06
N HIS A 156 -9.72 -10.42 1.90
CA HIS A 156 -9.47 -9.76 0.63
C HIS A 156 -10.65 -9.98 -0.33
N ILE A 157 -10.87 -9.01 -1.22
CA ILE A 157 -11.91 -9.10 -2.26
C ILE A 157 -11.36 -9.92 -3.40
N HIS A 158 -12.06 -11.00 -3.72
CA HIS A 158 -11.78 -11.77 -4.92
C HIS A 158 -12.51 -11.07 -6.07
N GLY A 159 -11.84 -10.08 -6.66
CA GLY A 159 -12.29 -9.42 -7.88
C GLY A 159 -12.05 -10.31 -9.09
N ASP A 160 -12.98 -10.27 -10.05
CA ASP A 160 -12.91 -10.89 -11.37
C ASP A 160 -11.87 -10.13 -12.24
N ASP A 161 -10.59 -10.10 -11.83
CA ASP A 161 -9.47 -9.75 -12.72
C ASP A 161 -8.15 -10.31 -12.18
N HIS A 162 -7.49 -11.08 -13.03
CA HIS A 162 -6.30 -11.85 -12.72
C HIS A 162 -5.09 -10.97 -12.44
N SER A 163 -4.62 -10.97 -11.19
CA SER A 163 -3.19 -10.88 -10.87
C SER A 163 -2.85 -11.67 -9.61
N SER A 164 -3.30 -12.93 -9.59
CA SER A 164 -2.51 -13.96 -8.92
C SER A 164 -1.57 -14.52 -9.98
N CYS A 165 -0.28 -14.35 -9.74
CA CYS A 165 0.75 -15.31 -10.13
C CYS A 165 0.14 -16.71 -10.37
N GLY A 166 0.39 -17.26 -11.57
CA GLY A 166 0.05 -18.62 -11.92
C GLY A 166 0.78 -19.59 -10.99
N CYS A 167 0.13 -19.96 -9.90
CA CYS A 167 0.26 -21.29 -9.36
C CYS A 167 -0.78 -22.11 -10.11
N ASP A 168 -0.35 -22.72 -11.22
CA ASP A 168 -1.15 -23.70 -11.94
C ASP A 168 -1.63 -24.79 -10.97
N ASP A 169 -2.94 -24.98 -11.00
CA ASP A 169 -3.72 -26.02 -10.39
C ASP A 169 -3.19 -27.40 -10.83
N GLU A 170 -2.35 -28.03 -10.00
CA GLU A 170 -2.30 -29.50 -9.89
C GLU A 170 -1.95 -29.90 -8.45
N GLY A 171 -3.00 -30.16 -7.65
CA GLY A 171 -2.95 -31.15 -6.57
C GLY A 171 -2.08 -30.84 -5.35
N CYS A 172 -2.53 -29.95 -4.47
CA CYS A 172 -2.02 -29.91 -3.10
C CYS A 172 -2.68 -31.01 -2.25
N GLU A 173 -2.35 -32.27 -2.54
CA GLU A 173 -2.61 -33.40 -1.64
C GLU A 173 -1.36 -33.66 -0.80
N GLY A 174 -1.38 -33.13 0.42
CA GLY A 174 -0.74 -33.66 1.62
C GLY A 174 0.69 -34.21 1.51
N GLY A 175 1.66 -33.44 1.99
CA GLY A 175 3.01 -33.95 2.26
C GLY A 175 3.79 -33.01 3.16
N GLY A 176 4.00 -33.43 4.42
CA GLY A 176 4.52 -32.58 5.48
C GLY A 176 5.90 -31.97 5.23
N CYS A 177 6.13 -30.83 5.87
CA CYS A 177 7.46 -30.27 6.10
C CYS A 177 8.33 -31.33 6.81
N GLY A 178 9.19 -31.98 6.03
CA GLY A 178 10.21 -32.90 6.49
C GLY A 178 11.57 -32.40 6.06
N ASP A 179 12.24 -31.75 7.00
CA ASP A 179 13.68 -31.57 7.10
C ASP A 179 14.49 -32.70 6.39
N LYS A 180 15.40 -32.27 5.50
CA LYS A 180 16.79 -32.72 5.31
C LYS A 180 17.21 -33.08 3.88
N ALA A 181 18.39 -32.52 3.58
CA ALA A 181 19.51 -33.12 2.86
C ALA A 181 19.50 -33.15 1.32
N GLU A 182 20.42 -32.34 0.79
CA GLU A 182 21.50 -32.77 -0.14
C GLU A 182 21.12 -33.69 -1.31
N LYS A 183 21.07 -33.12 -2.52
CA LYS A 183 22.03 -33.38 -3.62
C LYS A 183 21.42 -33.02 -4.98
N GLU A 184 22.16 -32.17 -5.68
CA GLU A 184 22.58 -32.28 -7.07
C GLU A 184 21.59 -32.69 -8.18
N MET A 185 21.72 -31.90 -9.26
CA MET A 185 21.45 -32.18 -10.68
C MET A 185 20.03 -31.95 -11.20
N GLY A 186 19.97 -31.02 -12.16
CA GLY A 186 18.94 -31.04 -13.20
C GLY A 186 18.56 -29.66 -13.71
N GLY A 187 19.52 -28.94 -14.31
CA GLY A 187 19.25 -27.64 -14.91
C GLY A 187 18.19 -27.72 -16.02
N CYS A 188 17.24 -26.80 -15.99
CA CYS A 188 16.42 -26.45 -17.15
C CYS A 188 16.75 -25.01 -17.52
N GLY A 189 17.54 -24.85 -18.58
CA GLY A 189 17.96 -23.56 -19.10
C GLY A 189 16.79 -22.80 -19.73
N CYS A 190 16.60 -21.56 -19.29
CA CYS A 190 15.77 -20.58 -19.98
C CYS A 190 16.47 -20.15 -21.27
N GLY A 191 15.97 -20.61 -22.41
CA GLY A 191 16.30 -20.07 -23.73
C GLY A 191 15.25 -19.06 -24.16
N CYS A 192 15.55 -17.77 -23.99
CA CYS A 192 14.78 -16.67 -24.60
C CYS A 192 14.83 -16.79 -26.13
N GLY A 193 13.66 -16.79 -26.77
CA GLY A 193 13.49 -16.62 -28.21
C GLY A 193 12.40 -15.59 -28.49
N CYS A 194 12.78 -14.30 -28.52
CA CYS A 194 11.98 -13.24 -29.12
C CYS A 194 12.30 -13.20 -30.62
N ASN A 195 11.28 -13.15 -31.47
CA ASN A 195 11.44 -12.78 -32.88
C ASN A 195 11.53 -11.26 -33.03
#